data_AF-A0A526QIV1-F1
#
_entry.id   AF-A0A526QIV1-F1
#
_cell.length_a   1.000
_cell.length_b   1.000
_cell.length_c   1.000
_cell.angle_alpha   90.00
_cell.angle_beta   90.00
_cell.angle_gamma   90.00
#
_symmetry.space_group_name_H-M   'P 1'
#
loop_
_entity.id
_entity.type
_entity.pdbx_description
1 polymer ?
#
loop_
_entity_poly.entity_id
_entity_poly.type
_entity_poly.pdbx_seq_one_letter_code
_entity_poly.pdbx_strand_id
1 'polypeptide(L)'
;MLISLSITKSGTEATQSATFTLDNKVATVRFPKTGTPVSIELGWQGGAMRTFEGEVDTCDWSTDRGSGSVLSMTARSASLKGKVKQPADRHWENKTLGQVLEDAASDAGLSIKVHPALANRRLDYEAQDNESFLAFADRLAREHGATFAIKGTQAGVVPRNAGVSATGQPLPRIVITRGMVISASGLTPVTDRPRFKKKKGRWYDIEKAKQVIEVVET
;
A
#
# COMPACT_ATOMS: atom_id res chain seq x y z
N MET A 1 -23.03 0.41 20.13
CA MET A 1 -21.66 0.24 20.70
C MET A 1 -20.79 -0.53 19.71
N LEU A 2 -19.47 -0.37 19.76
CA LEU A 2 -18.51 -1.16 18.97
C LEU A 2 -18.40 -2.58 19.56
N ILE A 3 -18.51 -3.61 18.72
CA ILE A 3 -18.42 -5.03 19.09
C ILE A 3 -17.03 -5.57 18.80
N SER A 4 -16.52 -5.30 17.60
CA SER A 4 -15.22 -5.79 17.15
C SER A 4 -14.57 -4.78 16.21
N LEU A 5 -13.25 -4.83 16.17
CA LEU A 5 -12.42 -4.00 15.29
C LEU A 5 -11.17 -4.78 14.93
N SER A 6 -10.83 -4.77 13.65
CA SER A 6 -9.57 -5.26 13.12
C SER A 6 -8.99 -4.24 12.14
N ILE A 7 -7.68 -4.03 12.19
CA ILE A 7 -6.95 -3.17 11.26
C ILE A 7 -5.85 -4.01 10.62
N THR A 8 -5.90 -4.15 9.30
CA THR A 8 -4.93 -4.91 8.52
C THR A 8 -4.03 -3.94 7.77
N LYS A 9 -2.73 -3.96 8.11
CA LYS A 9 -1.68 -3.20 7.41
C LYS A 9 -0.79 -4.18 6.67
N SER A 10 -0.93 -4.22 5.35
CA SER A 10 -0.07 -5.02 4.48
C SER A 10 1.14 -4.21 4.01
N GLY A 11 2.30 -4.87 3.88
CA GLY A 11 3.49 -4.30 3.23
C GLY A 11 3.56 -4.58 1.73
N THR A 12 2.59 -5.34 1.18
CA THR A 12 2.53 -5.70 -0.24
C THR A 12 1.33 -5.12 -0.95
N GLU A 13 0.31 -4.68 -0.21
CA GLU A 13 -0.85 -4.01 -0.79
C GLU A 13 -0.69 -2.50 -0.66
N ALA A 14 -1.12 -1.78 -1.70
CA ALA A 14 -1.06 -0.33 -1.73
C ALA A 14 -1.97 0.34 -0.67
N THR A 15 -3.01 -0.34 -0.21
CA THR A 15 -4.01 0.21 0.73
C THR A 15 -4.11 -0.62 2.00
N GLN A 16 -4.43 0.03 3.11
CA GLN A 16 -4.74 -0.61 4.39
C GLN A 16 -6.26 -0.75 4.54
N SER A 17 -6.70 -1.74 5.31
CA SER A 17 -8.13 -1.95 5.58
C SER A 17 -8.40 -1.99 7.08
N ALA A 18 -9.61 -1.56 7.45
CA ALA A 18 -10.14 -1.72 8.80
C ALA A 18 -11.54 -2.30 8.71
N THR A 19 -11.82 -3.32 9.49
CA THR A 19 -13.15 -3.92 9.60
C THR A 19 -13.66 -3.73 11.02
N PHE A 20 -14.90 -3.29 11.16
CA PHE A 20 -15.51 -3.09 12.48
C PHE A 20 -16.99 -3.38 12.45
N THR A 21 -17.49 -3.89 13.58
CA THR A 21 -18.89 -4.25 13.74
C THR A 21 -19.50 -3.44 14.87
N LEU A 22 -20.66 -2.84 14.62
CA LEU A 22 -21.44 -2.07 15.58
C LEU A 22 -22.72 -2.82 15.95
N ASP A 23 -23.08 -2.75 17.23
CA ASP A 23 -24.40 -3.17 17.71
C ASP A 23 -25.48 -2.23 17.16
N ASN A 24 -26.51 -2.80 16.54
CA ASN A 24 -27.65 -2.09 15.98
C ASN A 24 -28.99 -2.69 16.46
N LYS A 25 -29.06 -3.25 17.67
CA LYS A 25 -30.30 -3.81 18.26
C LYS A 25 -31.47 -2.83 18.34
N VAL A 26 -31.19 -1.55 18.59
CA VAL A 26 -32.19 -0.49 18.74
C VAL A 26 -32.37 0.37 17.47
N ALA A 27 -31.81 -0.04 16.33
CA ALA A 27 -31.90 0.65 15.04
C ALA A 27 -31.49 2.14 15.07
N THR A 28 -30.58 2.52 15.98
CA THR A 28 -30.12 3.91 16.15
C THR A 28 -28.98 4.28 15.20
N VAL A 29 -28.30 3.31 14.59
CA VAL A 29 -27.15 3.55 13.72
C VAL A 29 -27.63 3.80 12.30
N ARG A 30 -27.34 5.00 11.76
CA ARG A 30 -27.61 5.30 10.35
C ARG A 30 -26.60 4.59 9.46
N PHE A 31 -27.06 4.06 8.34
CA PHE A 31 -26.19 3.51 7.31
C PHE A 31 -25.32 4.61 6.71
N PRO A 32 -23.99 4.52 6.83
CA PRO A 32 -23.08 5.44 6.17
C PRO A 32 -23.06 5.18 4.68
N LYS A 33 -22.87 6.25 3.90
CA LYS A 33 -22.62 6.12 2.47
C LYS A 33 -21.18 5.66 2.26
N THR A 34 -20.93 4.92 1.18
CA THR A 34 -19.54 4.69 0.74
C THR A 34 -18.84 6.02 0.50
N GLY A 35 -17.58 6.15 0.92
CA GLY A 35 -16.81 7.39 0.90
C GLY A 35 -16.95 8.24 2.17
N THR A 36 -17.78 7.83 3.15
CA THR A 36 -17.84 8.54 4.43
C THR A 36 -16.48 8.43 5.15
N PRO A 37 -15.88 9.53 5.62
CA PRO A 37 -14.58 9.49 6.28
C PRO A 37 -14.65 8.72 7.60
N VAL A 38 -13.61 7.94 7.89
CA VAL A 38 -13.44 7.10 9.07
C VAL A 38 -12.09 7.39 9.69
N SER A 39 -12.08 7.70 10.98
CA SER A 39 -10.87 7.74 11.80
C SER A 39 -11.04 6.75 12.96
N ILE A 40 -10.01 5.94 13.19
CA ILE A 40 -9.98 4.95 14.27
C ILE A 40 -8.76 5.23 15.14
N GLU A 41 -9.02 5.45 16.41
CA GLU A 41 -8.01 5.71 17.43
C GLU A 41 -8.00 4.54 18.41
N LEU A 42 -6.82 3.98 18.64
CA LEU A 42 -6.60 2.88 19.57
C LEU A 42 -5.54 3.29 20.57
N GLY A 43 -5.73 2.90 21.83
CA GLY A 43 -4.76 3.12 22.87
C GLY A 43 -5.38 2.94 24.25
N TRP A 44 -4.60 3.32 25.25
CA TRP A 44 -5.01 3.26 26.65
C TRP A 44 -5.78 4.52 27.05
N GLN A 45 -6.48 4.46 28.18
CA GLN A 45 -7.13 5.63 28.76
C GLN A 45 -6.08 6.74 29.00
N GLY A 46 -6.28 7.91 28.38
CA GLY A 46 -5.35 9.05 28.46
C GLY A 46 -4.24 9.06 27.39
N GLY A 47 -4.22 8.11 26.45
CA GLY A 47 -3.18 8.01 25.42
C GLY A 47 -3.62 7.26 24.16
N ALA A 48 -4.79 7.61 23.62
CA ALA A 48 -5.24 7.07 22.34
C ALA A 48 -4.37 7.63 21.19
N MET A 49 -3.98 6.75 20.27
CA MET A 49 -3.26 7.12 19.06
C MET A 49 -4.12 6.81 17.84
N ARG A 50 -4.18 7.77 16.90
CA ARG A 50 -4.79 7.51 15.60
C ARG A 50 -4.05 6.38 14.89
N THR A 51 -4.77 5.29 14.67
CA THR A 51 -4.20 4.04 14.16
C THR A 51 -4.61 3.78 12.72
N PHE A 52 -5.77 4.29 12.30
CA PHE A 52 -6.26 4.21 10.93
C PHE A 52 -7.05 5.47 10.55
N GLU A 53 -6.92 5.87 9.29
CA GLU A 53 -7.67 6.96 8.67
C GLU A 53 -7.97 6.55 7.23
N GLY A 54 -9.22 6.76 6.81
CA GLY A 54 -9.69 6.29 5.51
C GLY A 54 -11.16 6.61 5.28
N GLU A 55 -11.80 5.85 4.42
CA GLU A 55 -13.21 6.00 4.06
C GLU A 55 -13.94 4.66 4.12
N VAL A 56 -15.24 4.70 4.41
CA VAL A 56 -16.13 3.53 4.31
C VAL A 56 -16.14 3.03 2.88
N ASP A 57 -15.86 1.76 2.69
CA ASP A 57 -15.88 1.06 1.41
C ASP A 57 -17.17 0.24 1.24
N THR A 58 -17.42 -0.66 2.19
CA THR A 58 -18.65 -1.45 2.26
C THR A 58 -19.30 -1.31 3.62
N CYS A 59 -20.62 -1.42 3.64
CA CYS A 59 -21.41 -1.43 4.85
C CYS A 59 -22.54 -2.44 4.66
N ASP A 60 -22.55 -3.43 5.53
CA ASP A 60 -23.45 -4.57 5.49
C ASP A 60 -24.20 -4.65 6.81
N TRP A 61 -25.48 -5.02 6.75
CA TRP A 61 -26.30 -5.27 7.93
C TRP A 61 -26.78 -6.70 7.94
N SER A 62 -26.71 -7.30 9.12
CA SER A 62 -27.23 -8.64 9.35
C SER A 62 -27.97 -8.70 10.67
N THR A 63 -28.92 -9.63 10.77
CA THR A 63 -29.61 -9.94 12.01
C THR A 63 -29.69 -11.44 12.16
N ASP A 64 -29.29 -11.95 13.32
CA ASP A 64 -29.44 -13.37 13.65
C ASP A 64 -29.82 -13.56 15.13
N ARG A 65 -30.21 -14.79 15.50
CA ARG A 65 -30.68 -15.09 16.85
C ARG A 65 -29.58 -15.06 17.91
N GLY A 66 -28.31 -15.15 17.53
CA GLY A 66 -27.16 -15.16 18.43
C GLY A 66 -26.62 -13.75 18.70
N SER A 67 -26.20 -13.03 17.65
CA SER A 67 -25.64 -11.69 17.75
C SER A 67 -26.69 -10.57 17.83
N GLY A 68 -27.94 -10.86 17.43
CA GLY A 68 -28.95 -9.83 17.20
C GLY A 68 -28.67 -9.05 15.91
N SER A 69 -29.16 -7.81 15.85
CA SER A 69 -28.96 -6.88 14.73
C SER A 69 -27.60 -6.18 14.83
N VAL A 70 -26.76 -6.34 13.80
CA VAL A 70 -25.40 -5.79 13.74
C VAL A 70 -25.14 -5.10 12.41
N LEU A 71 -24.27 -4.09 12.44
CA LEU A 71 -23.79 -3.38 11.26
C LEU A 71 -22.30 -3.63 11.11
N SER A 72 -21.88 -4.27 10.03
CA SER A 72 -20.48 -4.57 9.71
C SER A 72 -19.99 -3.63 8.63
N MET A 73 -18.84 -3.00 8.86
CA MET A 73 -18.27 -2.01 7.96
C MET A 73 -16.84 -2.36 7.62
N THR A 74 -16.49 -2.16 6.36
CA THR A 74 -15.10 -2.19 5.88
C THR A 74 -14.73 -0.78 5.46
N ALA A 75 -13.63 -0.26 6.00
CA ALA A 75 -13.01 0.98 5.60
C ALA A 75 -11.66 0.73 4.93
N ARG A 76 -11.28 1.58 3.98
CA ARG A 76 -9.98 1.53 3.29
C ARG A 76 -9.23 2.84 3.43
N SER A 77 -7.90 2.77 3.52
CA SER A 77 -7.04 3.95 3.71
C SER A 77 -7.02 4.91 2.53
N ALA A 78 -7.46 4.47 1.35
CA ALA A 78 -7.59 5.29 0.17
C ALA A 78 -8.85 4.90 -0.59
N SER A 79 -9.53 5.89 -1.17
CA SER A 79 -10.71 5.64 -2.00
C SER A 79 -10.26 4.91 -3.27
N LEU A 80 -10.72 3.67 -3.42
CA LEU A 80 -10.48 2.87 -4.62
C LEU A 80 -11.55 3.10 -5.70
N LYS A 81 -12.34 4.17 -5.57
CA LYS A 81 -13.34 4.59 -6.54
C LYS A 81 -12.75 5.65 -7.47
N GLY A 82 -13.22 5.67 -8.71
CA GLY A 82 -12.84 6.69 -9.69
C GLY A 82 -11.51 6.39 -10.39
N LYS A 83 -10.81 7.47 -10.76
CA LYS A 83 -9.67 7.44 -11.70
C LYS A 83 -8.49 6.57 -11.25
N VAL A 84 -8.34 6.34 -9.94
CA VAL A 84 -7.26 5.50 -9.37
C VAL A 84 -7.31 4.05 -9.88
N LYS A 85 -8.52 3.51 -10.10
CA LYS A 85 -8.74 2.16 -10.65
C LYS A 85 -9.11 2.16 -12.13
N GLN A 86 -9.28 3.33 -12.74
CA GLN A 86 -9.60 3.42 -14.14
C GLN A 86 -8.36 3.08 -14.95
N PRO A 87 -8.43 2.13 -15.89
CA PRO A 87 -7.35 1.89 -16.83
C PRO A 87 -7.08 3.15 -17.66
N ALA A 88 -5.81 3.43 -17.91
CA ALA A 88 -5.40 4.54 -18.75
C ALA A 88 -4.25 4.10 -19.67
N ASP A 89 -4.16 4.78 -20.81
CA ASP A 89 -3.12 4.57 -21.81
C ASP A 89 -2.26 5.82 -21.90
N ARG A 90 -0.98 5.70 -21.55
CA ARG A 90 -0.02 6.80 -21.61
C ARG A 90 1.40 6.27 -21.75
N HIS A 91 2.25 7.01 -22.44
CA HIS A 91 3.67 6.69 -22.56
C HIS A 91 4.53 7.89 -22.15
N TRP A 92 5.77 7.59 -21.78
CA TRP A 92 6.79 8.54 -21.42
C TRP A 92 8.12 8.14 -22.04
N GLU A 93 8.84 9.12 -22.55
CA GLU A 93 10.15 8.94 -23.15
C GLU A 93 11.16 9.83 -22.43
N ASN A 94 12.36 9.31 -22.18
CA ASN A 94 13.47 10.05 -21.58
C ASN A 94 13.11 10.78 -20.26
N LYS A 95 12.18 10.24 -19.49
CA LYS A 95 11.73 10.81 -18.22
C LYS A 95 12.36 10.10 -17.03
N THR A 96 12.38 10.77 -15.89
CA THR A 96 12.76 10.13 -14.62
C THR A 96 11.59 9.38 -14.01
N LEU A 97 11.87 8.34 -13.22
CA LEU A 97 10.86 7.57 -12.50
C LEU A 97 9.96 8.47 -11.63
N GLY A 98 10.53 9.49 -11.00
CA GLY A 98 9.77 10.49 -10.24
C GLY A 98 8.73 11.20 -11.12
N GLN A 99 9.16 11.73 -12.27
CA GLN A 99 8.27 12.43 -13.20
C GLN A 99 7.18 11.53 -13.78
N VAL A 100 7.50 10.29 -14.12
CA VAL A 100 6.52 9.33 -14.66
C VAL A 100 5.42 9.05 -13.63
N LEU A 101 5.82 8.78 -12.38
CA LEU A 101 4.88 8.52 -11.29
C LEU A 101 4.08 9.76 -10.90
N GLU A 102 4.68 10.96 -10.93
CA GLU A 102 4.00 12.23 -10.66
C GLU A 102 2.95 12.58 -11.71
N ASP A 103 3.27 12.39 -12.99
CA ASP A 103 2.34 12.58 -14.11
C ASP A 103 1.15 11.62 -13.96
N ALA A 104 1.42 10.32 -13.76
CA ALA A 104 0.38 9.29 -13.63
C ALA A 104 -0.49 9.47 -12.37
N ALA A 105 0.10 9.90 -11.26
CA ALA A 105 -0.64 10.20 -10.03
C ALA A 105 -1.58 11.40 -10.22
N SER A 106 -1.11 12.44 -10.89
CA SER A 106 -1.89 13.65 -11.18
C SER A 106 -3.12 13.33 -12.02
N ASP A 107 -2.96 12.50 -13.05
CA ASP A 107 -4.08 12.02 -13.88
C ASP A 107 -5.12 11.25 -13.05
N ALA A 108 -4.65 10.46 -12.07
CA ALA A 108 -5.48 9.72 -11.13
C ALA A 108 -6.09 10.58 -10.00
N GLY A 109 -5.77 11.88 -9.93
CA GLY A 109 -6.23 12.79 -8.88
C GLY A 109 -5.53 12.61 -7.54
N LEU A 110 -4.32 12.05 -7.54
CA LEU A 110 -3.49 11.82 -6.37
C LEU A 110 -2.21 12.65 -6.44
N SER A 111 -1.65 12.97 -5.28
CA SER A 111 -0.27 13.43 -5.18
C SER A 111 0.63 12.26 -4.79
N ILE A 112 1.86 12.21 -5.28
CA ILE A 112 2.81 11.13 -4.97
C ILE A 112 4.13 11.70 -4.47
N LYS A 113 4.75 11.02 -3.50
CA LYS A 113 6.13 11.28 -3.08
C LYS A 113 7.01 10.10 -3.39
N VAL A 114 7.97 10.30 -4.28
CA VAL A 114 8.97 9.30 -4.65
C VAL A 114 10.26 9.59 -3.90
N HIS A 115 10.81 8.58 -3.24
CA HIS A 115 12.06 8.74 -2.51
C HIS A 115 13.21 9.21 -3.44
N PRO A 116 14.08 10.16 -3.03
CA PRO A 116 15.11 10.75 -3.91
C PRO A 116 16.04 9.73 -4.58
N ALA A 117 16.41 8.66 -3.86
CA ALA A 117 17.25 7.58 -4.41
C ALA A 117 16.62 6.80 -5.58
N LEU A 118 15.30 6.89 -5.75
CA LEU A 118 14.54 6.26 -6.84
C LEU A 118 14.12 7.29 -7.88
N ALA A 119 13.77 8.51 -7.43
CA ALA A 119 13.19 9.56 -8.27
C ALA A 119 14.05 9.90 -9.48
N ASN A 120 15.38 9.94 -9.33
CA ASN A 120 16.32 10.34 -10.38
C ASN A 120 16.66 9.24 -11.40
N ARG A 121 16.10 8.02 -11.28
CA ARG A 121 16.35 6.95 -12.25
C ARG A 121 15.74 7.32 -13.59
N ARG A 122 16.56 7.39 -14.63
CA ARG A 122 16.11 7.70 -15.98
C ARG A 122 15.53 6.46 -16.64
N LEU A 123 14.38 6.64 -17.29
CA LEU A 123 13.67 5.64 -18.06
C LEU A 123 13.74 6.10 -19.52
N ASP A 124 14.32 5.26 -20.38
CA ASP A 124 14.41 5.56 -21.81
C ASP A 124 13.01 5.58 -22.43
N TYR A 125 12.20 4.58 -22.08
CA TYR A 125 10.80 4.44 -22.45
C TYR A 125 10.03 3.75 -21.33
N GLU A 126 8.84 4.25 -21.00
CA GLU A 126 7.91 3.60 -20.10
C GLU A 126 6.47 3.82 -20.58
N ALA A 127 5.60 2.84 -20.41
CA ALA A 127 4.20 2.93 -20.81
C ALA A 127 3.26 2.35 -19.75
N GLN A 128 2.17 3.06 -19.54
CA GLN A 128 0.97 2.58 -18.88
C GLN A 128 0.04 2.11 -20.02
N ASP A 129 -0.12 0.81 -20.19
CA ASP A 129 -0.90 0.18 -21.27
C ASP A 129 -2.09 -0.58 -20.67
N ASN A 130 -3.28 0.02 -20.76
CA ASN A 130 -4.52 -0.46 -20.15
C ASN A 130 -4.35 -0.82 -18.65
N GLU A 131 -3.46 -0.10 -17.97
CA GLU A 131 -3.14 -0.28 -16.57
C GLU A 131 -3.82 0.82 -15.75
N SER A 132 -4.40 0.46 -14.61
CA SER A 132 -4.80 1.48 -13.63
C SER A 132 -3.57 2.09 -12.95
N PHE A 133 -3.66 3.32 -12.45
CA PHE A 133 -2.54 3.94 -11.72
C PHE A 133 -2.03 3.06 -10.57
N LEU A 134 -2.93 2.37 -9.85
CA LEU A 134 -2.56 1.48 -8.76
C LEU A 134 -1.71 0.30 -9.24
N ALA A 135 -2.06 -0.28 -10.39
CA ALA A 135 -1.31 -1.40 -10.97
C ALA A 135 0.03 -0.93 -11.53
N PHE A 136 0.02 0.18 -12.27
CA PHE A 136 1.21 0.79 -12.88
C PHE A 136 2.25 1.19 -11.82
N ALA A 137 1.81 1.89 -10.77
CA ALA A 137 2.71 2.33 -9.70
C ALA A 137 3.24 1.16 -8.85
N ASP A 138 2.44 0.11 -8.60
CA ASP A 138 2.93 -1.10 -7.91
C ASP A 138 3.93 -1.87 -8.77
N ARG A 139 3.68 -1.99 -10.09
CA ARG A 139 4.61 -2.61 -11.05
C ARG A 139 5.96 -1.89 -11.05
N LEU A 140 5.96 -0.58 -11.27
CA LEU A 140 7.18 0.24 -11.26
C LEU A 140 7.90 0.18 -9.91
N ALA A 141 7.16 0.23 -8.80
CA ALA A 141 7.77 0.10 -7.49
C ALA A 141 8.48 -1.25 -7.34
N ARG A 142 7.87 -2.36 -7.76
CA ARG A 142 8.48 -3.70 -7.69
C ARG A 142 9.71 -3.83 -8.56
N GLU A 143 9.65 -3.37 -9.81
CA GLU A 143 10.77 -3.39 -10.75
C GLU A 143 11.98 -2.63 -10.22
N HIS A 144 11.74 -1.52 -9.51
CA HIS A 144 12.79 -0.70 -8.92
C HIS A 144 13.19 -1.07 -7.48
N GLY A 145 12.69 -2.18 -6.93
CA GLY A 145 13.04 -2.64 -5.58
C GLY A 145 12.45 -1.76 -4.48
N ALA A 146 11.30 -1.16 -4.74
CA ALA A 146 10.59 -0.25 -3.87
C ALA A 146 9.27 -0.86 -3.38
N THR A 147 8.53 -0.09 -2.58
CA THR A 147 7.18 -0.42 -2.10
C THR A 147 6.31 0.81 -2.28
N PHE A 148 5.11 0.58 -2.81
CA PHE A 148 4.11 1.59 -3.09
C PHE A 148 2.99 1.52 -2.05
N ALA A 149 2.53 2.68 -1.57
CA ALA A 149 1.39 2.78 -0.67
C ALA A 149 0.60 4.07 -0.89
N ILE A 150 -0.71 4.03 -0.64
CA ILE A 150 -1.64 5.15 -0.75
C ILE A 150 -2.35 5.36 0.59
N LYS A 151 -2.39 6.61 1.04
CA LYS A 151 -3.11 7.08 2.22
C LYS A 151 -3.87 8.37 1.86
N GLY A 152 -5.20 8.30 1.88
CA GLY A 152 -6.06 9.37 1.42
C GLY A 152 -5.75 9.75 -0.04
N THR A 153 -5.40 11.01 -0.26
CA THR A 153 -5.02 11.57 -1.56
C THR A 153 -3.50 11.61 -1.81
N GLN A 154 -2.72 11.00 -0.90
CA GLN A 154 -1.26 10.95 -1.00
C GLN A 154 -0.76 9.52 -1.20
N ALA A 155 0.05 9.33 -2.23
CA ALA A 155 0.78 8.11 -2.51
C ALA A 155 2.27 8.27 -2.18
N GLY A 156 2.96 7.16 -1.96
CA GLY A 156 4.38 7.15 -1.64
C GLY A 156 5.09 5.93 -2.22
N VAL A 157 6.30 6.15 -2.73
CA VAL A 157 7.20 5.09 -3.19
C VAL A 157 8.50 5.18 -2.41
N VAL A 158 8.81 4.11 -1.67
CA VAL A 158 9.99 4.01 -0.79
C VAL A 158 10.83 2.79 -1.14
N PRO A 159 12.18 2.86 -1.03
CA PRO A 159 13.02 1.68 -1.20
C PRO A 159 12.66 0.60 -0.19
N ARG A 160 12.60 -0.65 -0.64
CA ARG A 160 12.20 -1.77 0.21
C ARG A 160 13.22 -1.99 1.32
N ASN A 161 12.75 -2.19 2.54
CA ASN A 161 13.58 -2.47 3.73
C ASN A 161 14.62 -1.40 4.10
N ALA A 162 14.53 -0.18 3.56
CA ALA A 162 15.51 0.86 3.84
C ALA A 162 15.30 1.58 5.19
N GLY A 163 14.17 1.35 5.87
CA GLY A 163 13.89 1.97 7.17
C GLY A 163 13.72 3.50 7.09
N VAL A 164 13.35 4.02 5.92
CA VAL A 164 13.17 5.45 5.67
C VAL A 164 11.74 5.75 5.20
N SER A 165 11.28 6.97 5.44
CA SER A 165 10.02 7.50 4.93
C SER A 165 10.14 7.88 3.44
N ALA A 166 9.02 8.20 2.79
CA ALA A 166 9.00 8.75 1.43
C ALA A 166 9.78 10.07 1.29
N THR A 167 9.97 10.80 2.39
CA THR A 167 10.79 12.03 2.45
C THR A 167 12.26 11.76 2.77
N GLY A 168 12.68 10.50 2.90
CA GLY A 168 14.05 10.11 3.22
C GLY A 168 14.41 10.22 4.71
N GLN A 169 13.44 10.49 5.58
CA GLN A 169 13.67 10.56 7.02
C GLN A 169 13.75 9.16 7.62
N PRO A 170 14.67 8.88 8.55
CA PRO A 170 14.75 7.58 9.19
C PRO A 170 13.48 7.30 10.00
N LEU A 171 12.96 6.09 9.88
CA LEU A 171 11.83 5.63 10.68
C LEU A 171 12.30 5.31 12.10
N PRO A 172 11.47 5.59 13.13
CA PRO A 172 11.81 5.28 14.51
C PRO A 172 12.02 3.78 14.69
N ARG A 173 13.17 3.42 15.27
CA ARG A 173 13.50 2.02 15.55
C ARG A 173 12.76 1.57 16.81
N ILE A 174 11.93 0.56 16.67
CA ILE A 174 11.28 -0.11 17.80
C ILE A 174 12.09 -1.37 18.11
N VAL A 175 12.58 -1.50 19.34
CA VAL A 175 13.29 -2.68 19.81
C VAL A 175 12.33 -3.52 20.64
N ILE A 176 12.02 -4.73 20.17
CA ILE A 176 11.18 -5.69 20.88
C ILE A 176 12.09 -6.78 21.45
N THR A 177 11.98 -7.04 22.75
CA THR A 177 12.69 -8.13 23.43
C THR A 177 11.73 -9.25 23.81
N ARG A 178 12.26 -10.46 24.07
CA ARG A 178 11.43 -11.62 24.44
C ARG A 178 10.55 -11.35 25.66
N GLY A 179 11.03 -10.57 26.63
CA GLY A 179 10.26 -10.21 27.83
C GLY A 179 9.04 -9.33 27.57
N MET A 180 8.94 -8.71 26.38
CA MET A 180 7.81 -7.86 25.98
C MET A 180 6.72 -8.63 25.21
N VAL A 181 6.99 -9.88 24.82
CA VAL A 181 6.11 -10.67 23.96
C VAL A 181 5.29 -11.64 24.82
N ILE A 182 3.96 -11.48 24.80
CA ILE A 182 3.03 -12.34 25.56
C ILE A 182 2.80 -13.67 24.82
N SER A 183 2.64 -13.62 23.50
CA SER A 183 2.53 -14.79 22.63
C SER A 183 3.13 -14.50 21.25
N ALA A 184 3.82 -15.49 20.69
CA ALA A 184 4.34 -15.43 19.32
C ALA A 184 4.41 -16.84 18.73
N SER A 185 4.10 -16.95 17.45
CA SER A 185 4.24 -18.16 16.65
C SER A 185 4.75 -17.78 15.25
N GLY A 186 5.26 -18.75 14.48
CA GLY A 186 5.67 -18.51 13.08
C GLY A 186 6.99 -17.75 12.88
N LEU A 187 7.82 -17.62 13.92
CA LEU A 187 9.18 -17.08 13.78
C LEU A 187 10.09 -18.14 13.16
N THR A 188 10.32 -18.03 11.84
CA THR A 188 11.26 -18.90 11.08
C THR A 188 12.46 -18.08 10.57
N PRO A 189 13.35 -17.63 11.47
CA PRO A 189 14.49 -16.79 11.09
C PRO A 189 15.51 -17.54 10.21
N VAL A 190 15.56 -18.86 10.33
CA VAL A 190 16.36 -19.73 9.48
C VAL A 190 15.44 -20.29 8.41
N THR A 191 15.85 -20.11 7.16
CA THR A 191 15.11 -20.58 6.00
C THR A 191 16.14 -21.14 5.02
N ASP A 192 15.99 -22.41 4.65
CA ASP A 192 16.85 -23.09 3.68
C ASP A 192 16.59 -22.67 2.22
N ARG A 193 15.71 -21.67 2.01
CA ARG A 193 15.46 -21.15 0.66
C ARG A 193 16.77 -20.59 0.09
N PRO A 194 17.15 -20.98 -1.14
CA PRO A 194 18.38 -20.52 -1.74
C PRO A 194 18.36 -19.00 -1.87
N ARG A 195 19.39 -18.36 -1.31
CA ARG A 195 19.66 -16.93 -1.48
C ARG A 195 20.59 -16.76 -2.67
N PHE A 196 20.13 -16.03 -3.67
CA PHE A 196 20.91 -15.76 -4.87
C PHE A 196 21.72 -14.48 -4.67
N LYS A 197 23.06 -14.57 -4.79
CA LYS A 197 23.97 -13.40 -4.76
C LYS A 197 23.99 -12.63 -6.07
N LYS A 198 23.63 -13.29 -7.17
CA LYS A 198 23.71 -12.75 -8.54
C LYS A 198 22.42 -13.04 -9.27
N LYS A 199 21.92 -12.05 -9.98
CA LYS A 199 20.81 -12.17 -10.93
C LYS A 199 21.35 -11.96 -12.34
N LYS A 200 20.89 -12.76 -13.29
CA LYS A 200 21.24 -12.59 -14.70
C LYS A 200 20.01 -12.04 -15.43
N GLY A 201 20.12 -10.80 -15.89
CA GLY A 201 19.18 -10.22 -16.87
C GLY A 201 19.65 -10.58 -18.27
N ARG A 202 18.71 -10.80 -19.18
CA ARG A 202 19.01 -11.10 -20.58
C ARG A 202 18.08 -10.32 -21.48
N TRP A 203 18.63 -9.54 -22.40
CA TRP A 203 17.87 -8.80 -23.40
C TRP A 203 18.58 -8.85 -24.75
N TYR A 204 17.85 -8.49 -25.81
CA TYR A 204 18.41 -8.39 -27.16
C TYR A 204 18.75 -6.93 -27.43
N ASP A 205 20.03 -6.66 -27.69
CA ASP A 205 20.51 -5.34 -28.09
C ASP A 205 20.34 -5.24 -29.62
N ILE A 206 19.43 -4.36 -30.06
CA ILE A 206 19.06 -4.20 -31.48
C ILE A 206 20.25 -3.61 -32.26
N GLU A 207 20.98 -2.66 -31.69
CA GLU A 207 22.11 -2.00 -32.35
C GLU A 207 23.26 -2.98 -32.58
N LYS A 208 23.51 -3.87 -31.61
CA LYS A 208 24.57 -4.89 -31.71
C LYS A 208 24.11 -6.19 -32.38
N ALA A 209 22.82 -6.31 -32.68
CA ALA A 209 22.16 -7.52 -33.17
C ALA A 209 22.56 -8.79 -32.38
N LYS A 210 22.68 -8.66 -31.05
CA LYS A 210 23.18 -9.73 -30.18
C LYS A 210 22.41 -9.76 -28.86
N GLN A 211 22.31 -10.96 -28.31
CA GLN A 211 21.79 -11.16 -26.97
C GLN A 211 22.84 -10.78 -25.93
N VAL A 212 22.52 -9.80 -25.10
CA VAL A 212 23.36 -9.34 -23.99
C VAL A 212 22.88 -10.01 -22.70
N ILE A 213 23.82 -10.53 -21.91
CA ILE A 213 23.57 -11.08 -20.59
C ILE A 213 24.31 -10.20 -19.60
N GLU A 214 23.57 -9.54 -18.72
CA GLU A 214 24.13 -8.75 -17.63
C GLU A 214 23.93 -9.48 -16.31
N VAL A 215 24.99 -9.50 -15.51
CA VAL A 215 24.96 -10.12 -14.18
C VAL A 215 25.01 -9.00 -13.16
N VAL A 216 23.90 -8.80 -12.45
CA VAL A 216 23.76 -7.79 -11.41
C VAL A 216 23.85 -8.46 -10.04
N GLU A 217 24.68 -7.91 -9.15
CA GLU A 217 24.74 -8.38 -7.76
C GLU A 217 23.50 -7.91 -6.99
N THR A 218 22.92 -8.81 -6.18
CA THR A 218 21.66 -8.58 -5.45
C THR A 218 21.88 -7.95 -4.09
#